data_AF-A0A7S3X123-F1
#
_entry.id   AF-A0A7S3X123-F1
#
_cell.length_a   1.000
_cell.length_b   1.000
_cell.length_c   1.000
_cell.angle_alpha   90.00
_cell.angle_beta   90.00
_cell.angle_gamma   90.00
#
_symmetry.space_group_name_H-M   'P 1'
#
loop_
_entity.id
_entity.type
_entity.pdbx_description
1 polymer ?
#
loop_
_entity_poly.entity_id
_entity_poly.type
_entity_poly.pdbx_seq_one_letter_code
_entity_poly.pdbx_strand_id
1 'polypeptide(L)'
;RGQEKAENLDAIQKAKEGRAAVAEAITIMKSFYGKAARAKVLLQRESPVDADTAGAGFEGAYRGKQTASVGILGMLEVVESDFDRAVRHTTEAEKKAHAEFTEFEQASKADIAGKETKKKLDEEDLAATESAIESKMGDMKDNMDMLDAALKTLQELKPTCIDSGMSSADRVAKREEEVKALKKALCILDENDVEPLCASE
;
A
#
# COMPACT_ATOMS: atom_id res chain seq x y z
N ARG A 1 -3.73 8.14 -18.37
CA ARG A 1 -2.29 8.44 -18.22
C ARG A 1 -1.40 7.89 -19.35
N GLY A 2 -1.43 6.61 -19.72
CA GLY A 2 -0.63 6.14 -20.88
C GLY A 2 -1.01 6.81 -22.21
N GLN A 3 -2.31 6.92 -22.48
CA GLN A 3 -2.85 7.60 -23.66
C GLN A 3 -2.59 9.13 -23.62
N GLU A 4 -2.91 9.80 -22.51
CA GLU A 4 -2.64 11.24 -22.33
C GLU A 4 -1.16 11.59 -22.52
N LYS A 5 -0.22 10.77 -22.00
CA LYS A 5 1.22 10.95 -22.23
C LYS A 5 1.57 10.84 -23.71
N ALA A 6 1.02 9.86 -24.41
CA ALA A 6 1.26 9.67 -25.84
C ALA A 6 0.73 10.87 -26.65
N GLU A 7 -0.47 11.35 -26.34
CA GLU A 7 -1.08 12.54 -26.95
C GLU A 7 -0.27 13.80 -26.67
N ASN A 8 0.20 14.01 -25.44
CA ASN A 8 1.04 15.16 -25.09
C ASN A 8 2.39 15.12 -25.80
N LEU A 9 3.02 13.96 -25.92
CA LEU A 9 4.27 13.80 -26.66
C LEU A 9 4.09 14.06 -28.15
N ASP A 10 3.01 13.56 -28.75
CA ASP A 10 2.66 13.85 -30.14
C ASP A 10 2.37 15.34 -30.36
N ALA A 11 1.63 15.98 -29.45
CA ALA A 11 1.36 17.41 -29.49
C ALA A 11 2.66 18.25 -29.39
N ILE A 12 3.59 17.88 -28.50
CA ILE A 12 4.92 18.50 -28.40
C ILE A 12 5.69 18.36 -29.71
N GLN A 13 5.66 17.17 -30.31
CA GLN A 13 6.38 16.90 -31.56
C GLN A 13 5.81 17.71 -32.71
N LYS A 14 4.48 17.69 -32.90
CA LYS A 14 3.77 18.49 -33.91
C LYS A 14 4.00 19.99 -33.72
N ALA A 15 4.02 20.48 -32.48
CA ALA A 15 4.29 21.88 -32.21
C ALA A 15 5.74 22.28 -32.56
N LYS A 16 6.73 21.39 -32.36
CA LYS A 16 8.12 21.63 -32.80
C LYS A 16 8.24 21.67 -34.32
N GLU A 17 7.59 20.73 -35.01
CA GLU A 17 7.57 20.69 -36.47
C GLU A 17 6.87 21.92 -37.05
N GLY A 18 5.72 22.30 -36.49
CA GLY A 18 5.00 23.52 -36.86
C GLY A 18 5.83 24.77 -36.66
N ARG A 19 6.56 24.88 -35.53
CA ARG A 19 7.48 25.99 -35.29
C ARG A 19 8.57 26.06 -36.36
N ALA A 20 9.20 24.95 -36.70
CA ALA A 20 10.27 24.90 -37.70
C ALA A 20 9.75 25.35 -39.09
N ALA A 21 8.56 24.87 -39.48
CA ALA A 21 7.92 25.25 -40.74
C ALA A 21 7.56 26.74 -40.78
N VAL A 22 7.05 27.30 -39.68
CA VAL A 22 6.74 28.75 -39.58
C VAL A 22 8.00 29.59 -39.62
N ALA A 23 9.07 29.17 -38.93
CA ALA A 23 10.36 29.85 -38.97
C ALA A 23 10.94 29.88 -40.39
N GLU A 24 10.87 28.77 -41.12
CA GLU A 24 11.29 28.71 -42.53
C GLU A 24 10.44 29.63 -43.42
N ALA A 25 9.11 29.62 -43.24
CA ALA A 25 8.19 30.50 -43.97
C ALA A 25 8.51 31.98 -43.71
N ILE A 26 8.81 32.37 -42.47
CA ILE A 26 9.25 33.72 -42.11
C ILE A 26 10.53 34.09 -42.87
N THR A 27 11.52 33.19 -42.94
CA THR A 27 12.78 33.43 -43.67
C THR A 27 12.53 33.61 -45.17
N ILE A 28 11.72 32.75 -45.79
CA ILE A 28 11.37 32.84 -47.21
C ILE A 28 10.65 34.16 -47.49
N MET A 29 9.65 34.51 -46.68
CA MET A 29 8.87 35.75 -46.81
C MET A 29 9.74 37.00 -46.64
N LYS A 30 10.61 37.04 -45.63
CA LYS A 30 11.59 38.13 -45.43
C LYS A 30 12.50 38.28 -46.65
N SER A 31 12.98 37.17 -47.22
CA SER A 31 13.83 37.19 -48.42
C SER A 31 13.09 37.70 -49.66
N PHE A 32 11.82 37.30 -49.84
CA PHE A 32 10.98 37.70 -50.96
C PHE A 32 10.66 39.19 -50.91
N TYR A 33 10.14 39.69 -49.78
CA TYR A 33 9.81 41.12 -49.64
C TYR A 33 11.05 42.01 -49.66
N GLY A 34 12.17 41.54 -49.12
CA GLY A 34 13.46 42.23 -49.22
C GLY A 34 13.99 42.35 -50.64
N LYS A 35 13.82 41.31 -51.47
CA LYS A 35 14.15 41.34 -52.91
C LYS A 35 13.18 42.21 -53.69
N ALA A 36 11.87 42.07 -53.45
CA ALA A 36 10.81 42.84 -54.13
C ALA A 36 10.93 44.36 -53.85
N ALA A 37 11.33 44.74 -52.64
CA ALA A 37 11.59 46.14 -52.29
C ALA A 37 12.72 46.79 -53.14
N ARG A 38 13.66 45.98 -53.64
CA ARG A 38 14.84 46.41 -54.42
C ARG A 38 14.62 46.32 -55.94
N ALA A 39 13.44 45.87 -56.41
CA ALA A 39 13.15 45.74 -57.83
C ALA A 39 13.15 47.12 -58.52
N LYS A 40 14.00 47.27 -59.55
CA LYS A 40 14.02 48.42 -60.47
C LYS A 40 13.45 48.00 -61.82
N VAL A 41 12.70 48.89 -62.47
CA VAL A 41 12.19 48.68 -63.84
C VAL A 41 13.39 48.59 -64.79
N LEU A 42 13.64 47.43 -65.37
CA LEU A 42 14.55 47.32 -66.50
C LEU A 42 13.74 47.60 -67.77
N LEU A 43 13.72 48.86 -68.21
CA LEU A 43 12.97 49.38 -69.37
C LEU A 43 13.44 48.83 -70.75
N GLN A 44 13.99 47.62 -70.82
CA GLN A 44 14.46 47.01 -72.06
C GLN A 44 13.87 45.62 -72.28
N ARG A 45 12.54 45.56 -72.44
CA ARG A 45 11.90 44.62 -73.37
C ARG A 45 10.44 44.99 -73.52
N GLU A 46 10.10 45.74 -74.57
CA GLU A 46 8.73 45.87 -75.03
C GLU A 46 8.22 44.47 -75.38
N SER A 47 7.36 43.91 -74.52
CA SER A 47 6.53 42.77 -74.85
C SER A 47 5.13 43.31 -75.17
N PRO A 48 4.47 42.92 -76.27
CA PRO A 48 3.20 43.50 -76.73
C PRO A 48 2.01 43.39 -75.77
N VAL A 49 2.18 42.76 -74.60
CA VAL A 49 1.18 42.64 -73.53
C VAL A 49 1.17 43.83 -72.57
N ASP A 50 2.15 44.73 -72.61
CA ASP A 50 2.21 45.94 -71.76
C ASP A 50 1.36 47.12 -72.29
N ALA A 51 0.66 46.95 -73.41
CA ALA A 51 -0.17 48.00 -74.01
C ALA A 51 -1.43 48.34 -73.20
N ASP A 52 -1.90 47.45 -72.32
CA ASP A 52 -3.14 47.64 -71.53
C ASP A 52 -2.90 48.15 -70.09
N THR A 53 -1.64 48.40 -69.68
CA THR A 53 -1.32 48.92 -68.34
C THR A 53 -0.98 50.42 -68.29
N ALA A 54 -1.13 51.13 -69.42
CA ALA A 54 -0.86 52.58 -69.52
C ALA A 54 -1.98 53.47 -68.93
N GLY A 55 -2.55 53.08 -67.79
CA GLY A 55 -3.44 53.93 -67.00
C GLY A 55 -2.68 54.67 -65.90
N ALA A 56 -3.08 55.92 -65.61
CA ALA A 56 -2.51 56.72 -64.52
C ALA A 56 -2.64 55.97 -63.18
N GLY A 57 -1.55 55.38 -62.70
CA GLY A 57 -1.52 54.62 -61.43
C GLY A 57 -0.51 53.48 -61.36
N PHE A 58 0.05 53.02 -62.49
CA PHE A 58 1.05 51.95 -62.53
C PHE A 58 2.44 52.48 -62.96
N GLU A 59 3.03 53.38 -62.17
CA GLU A 59 4.44 53.74 -62.33
C GLU A 59 5.34 52.84 -61.48
N GLY A 60 6.23 52.09 -62.14
CA GLY A 60 7.32 51.35 -61.49
C GLY A 60 7.15 49.82 -61.45
N ALA A 61 8.23 49.12 -61.11
CA ALA A 61 8.24 47.66 -60.98
C ALA A 61 7.43 47.27 -59.73
N TYR A 62 6.59 46.23 -59.83
CA TYR A 62 5.82 45.74 -58.69
C TYR A 62 6.74 45.37 -57.53
N ARG A 63 6.70 46.15 -56.45
CA ARG A 63 7.54 45.94 -55.25
C ARG A 63 6.91 45.02 -54.22
N GLY A 64 5.78 44.38 -54.54
CA GLY A 64 4.93 43.69 -53.57
C GLY A 64 4.16 44.67 -52.67
N LYS A 65 3.12 44.18 -52.00
CA LYS A 65 2.37 44.96 -51.00
C LYS A 65 3.18 45.12 -49.69
N GLN A 66 4.23 45.96 -49.72
CA GLN A 66 5.20 46.15 -48.64
C GLN A 66 4.58 46.56 -47.29
N THR A 67 3.50 47.33 -47.28
CA THR A 67 2.80 47.68 -46.04
C THR A 67 2.06 46.48 -45.44
N ALA A 68 1.46 45.62 -46.28
CA ALA A 68 0.74 44.44 -45.82
C ALA A 68 1.69 43.33 -45.35
N SER A 69 2.93 43.27 -45.86
CA SER A 69 3.91 42.26 -45.45
C SER A 69 4.36 42.39 -44.00
N VAL A 70 4.34 43.61 -43.44
CA VAL A 70 4.66 43.83 -42.02
C VAL A 70 3.64 43.13 -41.12
N GLY A 71 2.35 43.22 -41.44
CA GLY A 71 1.29 42.55 -40.68
C GLY A 71 1.35 41.02 -40.79
N ILE A 72 1.64 40.50 -41.98
CA ILE A 72 1.74 39.04 -42.20
C ILE A 72 2.96 38.46 -41.49
N LEU A 73 4.12 39.12 -41.55
CA LEU A 73 5.32 38.69 -40.83
C LEU A 73 5.12 38.76 -39.32
N GLY A 74 4.50 39.83 -38.80
CA GLY A 74 4.17 39.93 -37.38
C GLY A 74 3.23 38.82 -36.92
N MET A 75 2.24 38.45 -37.72
CA MET A 75 1.34 37.34 -37.40
C MET A 75 2.07 35.99 -37.37
N LEU A 76 2.99 35.74 -38.33
CA LEU A 76 3.80 34.52 -38.33
C LEU A 76 4.76 34.46 -37.13
N GLU A 77 5.36 35.58 -36.73
CA GLU A 77 6.24 35.65 -35.55
C GLU A 77 5.45 35.39 -34.24
N VAL A 78 4.20 35.86 -34.15
CA VAL A 78 3.30 35.52 -33.04
C VAL A 78 2.99 34.01 -33.03
N VAL A 79 2.66 33.43 -34.18
CA VAL A 79 2.39 31.99 -34.30
C VAL A 79 3.63 31.15 -33.93
N GLU A 80 4.83 31.58 -34.33
CA GLU A 80 6.08 30.92 -33.92
C GLU A 80 6.27 30.95 -32.40
N SER A 81 6.05 32.11 -31.78
CA SER A 81 6.09 32.28 -30.31
C SER A 81 5.05 31.40 -29.62
N ASP A 82 3.84 31.28 -30.18
CA ASP A 82 2.78 30.45 -29.61
C ASP A 82 3.13 28.96 -29.67
N PHE A 83 3.78 28.49 -30.74
CA PHE A 83 4.34 27.14 -30.79
C PHE A 83 5.42 26.91 -29.73
N ASP A 84 6.35 27.85 -29.54
CA ASP A 84 7.38 27.75 -28.49
C ASP A 84 6.77 27.72 -27.09
N ARG A 85 5.76 28.57 -26.83
CA ARG A 85 4.98 28.59 -25.59
C ARG A 85 4.25 27.26 -25.38
N ALA A 86 3.60 26.73 -26.41
CA ALA A 86 2.89 25.46 -26.33
C ALA A 86 3.84 24.31 -25.98
N VAL A 87 5.01 24.22 -26.63
CA VAL A 87 6.03 23.21 -26.34
C VAL A 87 6.52 23.31 -24.90
N ARG A 88 6.79 24.52 -24.39
CA ARG A 88 7.24 24.70 -23.00
C ARG A 88 6.18 24.26 -21.99
N HIS A 89 4.97 24.80 -22.10
CA HIS A 89 3.90 24.50 -21.14
C HIS A 89 3.51 23.03 -21.13
N THR A 90 3.37 22.40 -22.31
CA THR A 90 3.03 20.97 -22.40
C THR A 90 4.15 20.09 -21.84
N THR A 91 5.42 20.43 -22.11
CA THR A 91 6.57 19.69 -21.55
C THR A 91 6.64 19.82 -20.03
N GLU A 92 6.42 21.02 -19.49
CA GLU A 92 6.42 21.25 -18.04
C GLU A 92 5.25 20.54 -17.36
N ALA A 93 4.05 20.61 -17.94
CA ALA A 93 2.87 19.94 -17.44
C ALA A 93 3.06 18.41 -17.42
N GLU A 94 3.61 17.83 -18.49
CA GLU A 94 3.88 16.38 -18.57
C GLU A 94 4.92 15.94 -17.54
N LYS A 95 6.01 16.71 -17.36
CA LYS A 95 7.01 16.43 -16.33
C LYS A 95 6.41 16.45 -14.93
N LYS A 96 5.60 17.47 -14.63
CA LYS A 96 4.94 17.61 -13.34
C LYS A 96 3.96 16.46 -13.09
N ALA A 97 3.09 16.17 -14.06
CA ALA A 97 2.12 15.07 -13.98
C ALA A 97 2.81 13.71 -13.80
N HIS A 98 3.95 13.50 -14.46
CA HIS A 98 4.73 12.27 -14.32
C HIS A 98 5.40 12.15 -12.94
N ALA A 99 5.96 13.24 -12.40
CA ALA A 99 6.53 13.26 -11.06
C ALA A 99 5.48 12.95 -9.99
N GLU A 100 4.34 13.66 -10.03
CA GLU A 100 3.21 13.43 -9.14
C GLU A 100 2.66 12.00 -9.25
N PHE A 101 2.59 11.45 -10.47
CA PHE A 101 2.20 10.05 -10.67
C PHE A 101 3.13 9.09 -9.95
N THR A 102 4.44 9.28 -10.15
CA THR A 102 5.47 8.36 -9.65
C THR A 102 5.50 8.39 -8.13
N GLU A 103 5.39 9.58 -7.54
CA GLU A 103 5.29 9.77 -6.10
C GLU A 103 4.02 9.11 -5.54
N PHE A 104 2.86 9.38 -6.15
CA PHE A 104 1.59 8.77 -5.75
C PHE A 104 1.62 7.24 -5.86
N GLU A 105 2.17 6.70 -6.96
CA GLU A 105 2.28 5.26 -7.19
C GLU A 105 3.19 4.60 -6.15
N GLN A 106 4.34 5.19 -5.85
CA GLN A 106 5.27 4.67 -4.84
C GLN A 106 4.64 4.72 -3.44
N ALA A 107 4.07 5.86 -3.06
CA ALA A 107 3.41 6.03 -1.76
C ALA A 107 2.24 5.06 -1.60
N SER A 108 1.40 4.91 -2.63
CA SER A 108 0.26 3.98 -2.60
C SER A 108 0.70 2.53 -2.51
N LYS A 109 1.73 2.12 -3.28
CA LYS A 109 2.26 0.74 -3.21
C LYS A 109 2.83 0.42 -1.83
N ALA A 110 3.58 1.36 -1.24
CA ALA A 110 4.13 1.19 0.11
C ALA A 110 3.03 1.12 1.17
N ASP A 111 2.02 2.00 1.09
CA ASP A 111 0.87 2.01 2.01
C ASP A 111 0.03 0.73 1.90
N ILE A 112 -0.25 0.27 0.68
CA ILE A 112 -0.97 -0.99 0.44
C ILE A 112 -0.19 -2.16 1.02
N ALA A 113 1.11 -2.29 0.70
CA ALA A 113 1.93 -3.38 1.21
C ALA A 113 2.02 -3.38 2.74
N GLY A 114 2.15 -2.19 3.35
CA GLY A 114 2.14 -2.02 4.81
C GLY A 114 0.81 -2.44 5.43
N LYS A 115 -0.32 -2.05 4.84
CA LYS A 115 -1.66 -2.41 5.30
C LYS A 115 -1.98 -3.88 5.11
N GLU A 116 -1.56 -4.50 4.01
CA GLU A 116 -1.72 -5.93 3.78
C GLU A 116 -0.92 -6.75 4.80
N THR A 117 0.32 -6.35 5.05
CA THR A 117 1.17 -7.00 6.08
C THR A 117 0.53 -6.85 7.46
N LYS A 118 0.09 -5.64 7.81
CA LYS A 118 -0.57 -5.40 9.09
C LYS A 118 -1.85 -6.22 9.25
N LYS A 119 -2.69 -6.26 8.22
CA LYS A 119 -3.92 -7.07 8.22
C LYS A 119 -3.61 -8.54 8.49
N LYS A 120 -2.59 -9.09 7.82
CA LYS A 120 -2.17 -10.48 8.02
C LYS A 120 -1.70 -10.74 9.45
N LEU A 121 -0.88 -9.84 10.01
CA LEU A 121 -0.42 -9.95 11.40
C LEU A 121 -1.59 -9.85 12.39
N ASP A 122 -2.51 -8.90 12.17
CA ASP A 122 -3.70 -8.74 13.02
C ASP A 122 -4.61 -10.00 12.95
N GLU A 123 -4.74 -10.64 11.79
CA GLU A 123 -5.48 -11.91 11.62
C GLU A 123 -4.79 -13.09 12.34
N GLU A 124 -3.46 -13.18 12.27
CA GLU A 124 -2.66 -14.19 12.98
C GLU A 124 -2.74 -14.00 14.50
N ASP A 125 -2.61 -12.76 14.97
CA ASP A 125 -2.73 -12.39 16.39
C ASP A 125 -4.13 -12.66 16.94
N LEU A 126 -5.18 -12.39 16.14
CA LEU A 126 -6.56 -12.71 16.50
C LEU A 126 -6.73 -14.22 16.72
N ALA A 127 -6.31 -15.03 15.74
CA ALA A 127 -6.44 -16.50 15.83
C ALA A 127 -5.64 -17.08 17.00
N ALA A 128 -4.44 -16.57 17.26
CA ALA A 128 -3.62 -16.96 18.40
C ALA A 128 -4.30 -16.58 19.73
N THR A 129 -4.87 -15.38 19.81
CA THR A 129 -5.57 -14.89 21.00
C THR A 129 -6.84 -15.70 21.28
N GLU A 130 -7.64 -16.00 20.25
CA GLU A 130 -8.83 -16.84 20.38
C GLU A 130 -8.48 -18.24 20.89
N SER A 131 -7.45 -18.87 20.31
CA SER A 131 -6.97 -20.19 20.77
C SER A 131 -6.46 -20.16 22.21
N ALA A 132 -5.74 -19.10 22.59
CA ALA A 132 -5.27 -18.92 23.97
C ALA A 132 -6.43 -18.73 24.95
N ILE A 133 -7.47 -17.99 24.55
CA ILE A 133 -8.68 -17.81 25.36
C ILE A 133 -9.38 -19.15 25.58
N GLU A 134 -9.63 -19.93 24.52
CA GLU A 134 -10.27 -21.25 24.65
C GLU A 134 -9.47 -22.18 25.58
N SER A 135 -8.15 -22.28 25.37
CA SER A 135 -7.28 -23.09 26.23
C SER A 135 -7.33 -22.62 27.68
N LYS A 136 -7.25 -21.32 27.94
CA LYS A 136 -7.26 -20.77 29.31
C LYS A 136 -8.62 -20.92 30.00
N MET A 137 -9.72 -20.83 29.25
CA MET A 137 -11.04 -21.13 29.80
C MET A 137 -11.18 -22.62 30.15
N GLY A 138 -10.64 -23.51 29.31
CA GLY A 138 -10.54 -24.94 29.61
C GLY A 138 -9.74 -25.21 30.88
N ASP A 139 -8.50 -24.71 30.94
CA ASP A 139 -7.63 -24.81 32.12
C ASP A 139 -8.34 -24.30 33.38
N MET A 140 -9.02 -23.16 33.29
CA MET A 140 -9.74 -22.57 34.42
C MET A 140 -10.87 -23.49 34.90
N LYS A 141 -11.65 -24.04 33.97
CA LYS A 141 -12.73 -24.97 34.31
C LYS A 141 -12.21 -26.23 34.98
N ASP A 142 -11.18 -26.85 34.42
CA ASP A 142 -10.57 -28.06 34.98
C ASP A 142 -10.02 -27.80 36.39
N ASN A 143 -9.37 -26.65 36.61
CA ASN A 143 -8.89 -26.26 37.94
C ASN A 143 -10.02 -26.02 38.94
N MET A 144 -11.15 -25.45 38.50
CA MET A 144 -12.33 -25.27 39.36
C MET A 144 -12.96 -26.62 39.72
N ASP A 145 -13.10 -27.53 38.75
CA ASP A 145 -13.62 -28.87 38.97
C ASP A 145 -12.70 -29.67 39.94
N MET A 146 -11.38 -29.55 39.81
CA MET A 146 -10.41 -30.13 40.75
C MET A 146 -10.51 -29.53 42.15
N LEU A 147 -10.69 -28.20 42.26
CA LEU A 147 -10.86 -27.52 43.55
C LEU A 147 -12.14 -27.98 44.24
N ASP A 148 -13.27 -28.04 43.52
CA ASP A 148 -14.55 -28.49 44.04
C ASP A 148 -14.47 -29.96 44.51
N ALA A 149 -13.82 -30.82 43.73
CA ALA A 149 -13.56 -32.21 44.12
C ALA A 149 -12.69 -32.29 45.40
N ALA A 150 -11.62 -31.50 45.49
CA ALA A 150 -10.76 -31.45 46.68
C ALA A 150 -11.51 -30.93 47.92
N LEU A 151 -12.36 -29.91 47.77
CA LEU A 151 -13.19 -29.40 48.87
C LEU A 151 -14.21 -30.43 49.33
N LYS A 152 -14.82 -31.16 48.39
CA LYS A 152 -15.80 -32.22 48.72
C LYS A 152 -15.15 -33.38 49.48
N THR A 153 -14.00 -33.86 49.01
CA THR A 153 -13.24 -34.90 49.73
C THR A 153 -12.84 -34.41 51.12
N LEU A 154 -12.38 -33.16 51.25
CA LEU A 154 -12.03 -32.59 52.56
C LEU A 154 -13.25 -32.52 53.50
N GLN A 155 -14.44 -32.16 53.00
CA GLN A 155 -15.68 -32.19 53.78
C GLN A 155 -16.06 -33.61 54.23
N GLU A 156 -15.88 -34.61 53.37
CA GLU A 156 -16.15 -36.02 53.69
C GLU A 156 -15.15 -36.58 54.72
N LEU A 157 -13.88 -36.20 54.65
CA LEU A 157 -12.85 -36.65 55.59
C LEU A 157 -12.86 -35.92 56.95
N LYS A 158 -13.36 -34.67 57.01
CA LYS A 158 -13.46 -33.88 58.25
C LYS A 158 -14.10 -34.63 59.43
N PRO A 159 -15.30 -35.25 59.30
CA PRO A 159 -15.92 -35.97 60.40
C PRO A 159 -15.08 -37.15 60.90
N THR A 160 -14.44 -37.89 59.99
CA THR A 160 -13.61 -39.05 60.35
C THR A 160 -12.27 -38.67 60.98
N CYS A 161 -11.64 -37.59 60.50
CA CYS A 161 -10.28 -37.23 60.88
C CYS A 161 -10.21 -36.25 62.06
N ILE A 162 -11.14 -35.29 62.15
CA ILE A 162 -11.10 -34.19 63.13
C ILE A 162 -12.20 -34.36 64.19
N ASP A 163 -13.43 -34.71 63.79
CA ASP A 163 -14.60 -34.81 64.68
C ASP A 163 -14.88 -36.23 65.20
N SER A 164 -13.87 -37.10 65.27
CA SER A 164 -14.07 -38.49 65.72
C SER A 164 -14.59 -38.64 67.16
N GLY A 165 -14.69 -37.55 67.93
CA GLY A 165 -15.20 -37.52 69.32
C GLY A 165 -14.35 -38.28 70.34
N MET A 166 -13.34 -39.04 69.91
CA MET A 166 -12.46 -39.85 70.76
C MET A 166 -11.17 -39.10 71.06
N SER A 167 -10.77 -39.07 72.34
CA SER A 167 -9.48 -38.52 72.72
C SER A 167 -8.34 -39.39 72.17
N SER A 168 -7.12 -38.84 72.09
CA SER A 168 -5.93 -39.62 71.71
C SER A 168 -5.75 -40.85 72.61
N ALA A 169 -6.04 -40.72 73.92
CA ALA A 169 -5.99 -41.81 74.87
C ALA A 169 -7.00 -42.91 74.55
N ASP A 170 -8.25 -42.56 74.23
CA ASP A 170 -9.28 -43.53 73.85
C ASP A 170 -8.94 -44.27 72.55
N ARG A 171 -8.31 -43.57 71.59
CA ARG A 171 -7.81 -44.17 70.35
C ARG A 171 -6.68 -45.17 70.60
N VAL A 172 -5.74 -44.85 71.51
CA VAL A 172 -4.65 -45.77 71.89
C VAL A 172 -5.22 -46.99 72.62
N ALA A 173 -6.14 -46.80 73.56
CA ALA A 173 -6.78 -47.89 74.28
C ALA A 173 -7.49 -48.88 73.35
N LYS A 174 -8.32 -48.39 72.40
CA LYS A 174 -8.97 -49.27 71.41
C LYS A 174 -7.97 -49.99 70.51
N ARG A 175 -6.88 -49.33 70.09
CA ARG A 175 -5.82 -50.00 69.32
C ARG A 175 -5.15 -51.11 70.11
N GLU A 176 -4.88 -50.89 71.40
CA GLU A 176 -4.32 -51.94 72.26
C GLU A 176 -5.29 -53.12 72.45
N GLU A 177 -6.59 -52.85 72.57
CA GLU A 177 -7.63 -53.89 72.62
C GLU A 177 -7.70 -54.68 71.31
N GLU A 178 -7.69 -54.01 70.16
CA GLU A 178 -7.63 -54.66 68.85
C GLU A 178 -6.35 -55.49 68.69
N VAL A 179 -5.18 -54.96 69.08
CA VAL A 179 -3.92 -55.70 69.05
C VAL A 179 -3.98 -56.94 69.93
N LYS A 180 -4.59 -56.87 71.12
CA LYS A 180 -4.79 -58.04 71.98
C LYS A 180 -5.75 -59.06 71.34
N ALA A 181 -6.84 -58.60 70.72
CA ALA A 181 -7.78 -59.47 70.02
C ALA A 181 -7.14 -60.16 68.80
N LEU A 182 -6.36 -59.43 68.01
CA LEU A 182 -5.61 -59.95 66.88
C LEU A 182 -4.54 -60.96 67.32
N LYS A 183 -3.81 -60.69 68.40
CA LYS A 183 -2.88 -61.67 68.99
C LYS A 183 -3.59 -62.94 69.42
N LYS A 184 -4.75 -62.83 70.07
CA LYS A 184 -5.55 -64.02 70.44
C LYS A 184 -6.05 -64.79 69.22
N ALA A 185 -6.53 -64.10 68.19
CA ALA A 185 -6.96 -64.74 66.95
C ALA A 185 -5.81 -65.44 66.23
N LEU A 186 -4.62 -64.81 66.20
CA LEU A 186 -3.41 -65.41 65.66
C LEU A 186 -3.08 -66.72 66.40
N CYS A 187 -3.14 -66.72 67.73
CA CYS A 187 -2.88 -67.94 68.51
C CYS A 187 -3.96 -69.01 68.37
N ILE A 188 -5.21 -68.65 68.10
CA ILE A 188 -6.28 -69.62 67.80
C ILE A 188 -6.09 -70.26 66.41
N LEU A 189 -5.53 -69.51 65.46
CA LEU A 189 -5.28 -69.96 64.09
C LEU A 189 -3.91 -70.63 63.91
N ASP A 190 -3.08 -70.68 64.95
CA ASP A 190 -1.78 -71.34 64.92
C ASP A 190 -1.91 -72.85 65.15
N GLU A 191 -2.49 -73.56 64.17
CA GLU A 191 -2.72 -75.01 64.26
C GLU A 191 -1.43 -75.85 64.29
N ASN A 192 -0.27 -75.26 63.93
CA ASN A 192 1.02 -75.95 63.87
C ASN A 192 2.00 -75.49 64.97
N ASP A 193 1.56 -74.67 65.94
CA ASP A 193 2.37 -74.10 67.03
C ASP A 193 3.69 -73.46 66.55
N VAL A 194 3.64 -72.73 65.42
CA VAL A 194 4.83 -72.11 64.80
C VAL A 194 5.04 -70.66 65.24
N GLU A 195 4.06 -70.02 65.87
CA GLU A 195 4.17 -68.63 66.33
C GLU A 195 4.74 -68.57 67.76
N PRO A 196 5.98 -68.04 67.95
CA PRO A 196 6.64 -68.02 69.25
C PRO A 196 5.96 -67.09 70.27
N LEU A 197 5.06 -66.21 69.82
CA LEU A 197 4.23 -65.34 70.66
C LEU A 197 2.97 -66.04 71.21
N CYS A 198 2.65 -67.22 70.69
CA CYS A 198 1.46 -68.02 71.00
C CYS A 198 1.80 -69.33 71.72
N ALA A 199 3.08 -69.71 71.74
CA ALA A 199 3.60 -70.76 72.60
C ALA A 199 3.17 -70.48 74.06
N SER A 200 2.28 -71.32 74.58
CA SER A 200 1.80 -71.26 75.95
C SER A 200 2.98 -71.24 76.93
N GLU A 201 2.91 -70.38 77.96
CA GLU A 201 3.61 -70.65 79.22
C GLU A 201 3.24 -72.03 79.77
#